data_AF-A0AAD6KSF5-F1
#
_entry.id   AF-A0AAD6KSF5-F1
#
_cell.length_a   1.000
_cell.length_b   1.000
_cell.length_c   1.000
_cell.angle_alpha   90.00
_cell.angle_beta   90.00
_cell.angle_gamma   90.00
#
_symmetry.space_group_name_H-M   'P 1'
#
loop_
_entity.id
_entity.type
_entity.pdbx_description
1 polymer ?
#
loop_
_entity_poly.entity_id
_entity_poly.type
_entity_poly.pdbx_seq_one_letter_code
_entity_poly.pdbx_strand_id
1 'polypeptide(L)'
;MVQAGNQQQLLRIYRDTRSSVMDASLRKLGVEKLSKEDVQKMQWEVLEAKIGRWIHFIRIAVKVLFVGERRVCDQIFEGFDTLRDQCFAECIASSVSMLLSFGDAIARSKTSPEKLFVLLDMYEIMRELLSEIEVVFGGKACNEIRESTFGLTKRLAQTAQETFGDFEEAVEKDATKTAVLDGTVHPLTSYVINYVKFLFDYQSTLKQLFQEFESSGETSSQLATITMRIMQALQTNLDGKSKQFRDPALMHLFLMNNIHYMVRSVRRSEAKDLLGDDWVQRYRRVVQQHANQYKRNAWSKILQCLSTQGLTSSSVGGGSAVSGEGGSGASRGLIIDRFKTFNIQFEELHQKQSQWTVPDSELQESLRLAVAEILLPAYRSFIKRFGPLVESGKNPQKYIRYTAEDLERMLGEFFEGKTSNEPRRMDGNILQKDAERECCIKGACEYKPRKPVSDDIIPHILNLYGSCATPRDFEIYAPNASFEDPLMCAHGVKQIKSAFYSISKVFSESRIVEYSVEQKAKSAGKQEILINSKQHYKFLGRNIDLISLIKLYVEDGKVVRHEDWWYKKPIGNRETIKFPLVGHLMERLRRGSMLATHSLMGFGKDPST
;
A
#
# COMPACT_ATOMS: atom_id res chain seq x y z
N MET A 1 -14.41 -51.65 -39.60
CA MET A 1 -12.94 -51.69 -39.50
C MET A 1 -12.44 -52.54 -38.33
N VAL A 2 -12.94 -52.34 -37.11
CA VAL A 2 -12.51 -53.12 -35.93
C VAL A 2 -12.80 -54.62 -36.09
N GLN A 3 -14.03 -54.99 -36.48
CA GLN A 3 -14.41 -56.38 -36.80
C GLN A 3 -13.63 -56.99 -37.98
N ALA A 4 -13.05 -56.14 -38.85
CA ALA A 4 -12.24 -56.57 -39.99
C ALA A 4 -10.74 -56.73 -39.63
N GLY A 5 -10.37 -56.64 -38.34
CA GLY A 5 -8.98 -56.75 -37.88
C GLY A 5 -8.11 -55.50 -38.05
N ASN A 6 -8.62 -54.43 -38.66
CA ASN A 6 -7.85 -53.22 -39.02
C ASN A 6 -7.81 -52.17 -37.91
N GLN A 7 -7.67 -52.62 -36.65
CA GLN A 7 -7.78 -51.78 -35.44
C GLN A 7 -6.67 -50.73 -35.37
N GLN A 8 -5.42 -51.15 -35.64
CA GLN A 8 -4.25 -50.28 -35.62
C GLN A 8 -4.30 -49.17 -36.68
N GLN A 9 -4.84 -49.48 -37.86
CA GLN A 9 -4.99 -48.50 -38.93
C GLN A 9 -6.05 -47.45 -38.59
N LEU A 10 -7.15 -47.86 -37.94
CA LEU A 10 -8.16 -46.94 -37.43
C LEU A 10 -7.59 -45.99 -36.36
N LEU A 11 -6.86 -46.53 -35.37
CA LEU A 11 -6.19 -45.73 -34.33
C LEU A 11 -5.27 -44.67 -34.94
N ARG A 12 -4.42 -45.08 -35.89
CA ARG A 12 -3.46 -44.18 -36.54
C ARG A 12 -4.16 -43.05 -37.29
N ILE A 13 -5.14 -43.36 -38.13
CA ILE A 13 -5.87 -42.34 -38.92
C ILE A 13 -6.61 -41.37 -38.00
N TYR A 14 -7.27 -41.89 -36.97
CA TYR A 14 -8.00 -41.08 -36.01
C TYR A 14 -7.06 -40.12 -35.27
N ARG A 15 -5.99 -40.67 -34.67
CA ARG A 15 -4.98 -39.90 -33.94
C ARG A 15 -4.35 -38.83 -34.81
N ASP A 16 -3.84 -39.19 -35.99
CA ASP A 16 -3.10 -38.26 -36.85
C ASP A 16 -4.00 -37.09 -37.28
N THR A 17 -5.29 -37.36 -37.54
CA THR A 17 -6.26 -36.32 -37.93
C THR A 17 -6.67 -35.45 -36.74
N ARG A 18 -7.09 -36.07 -35.63
CA ARG A 18 -7.69 -35.38 -34.48
C ARG A 18 -6.65 -34.65 -33.64
N SER A 19 -5.48 -35.24 -33.43
CA SER A 19 -4.36 -34.61 -32.72
C SER A 19 -3.89 -33.35 -33.45
N SER A 20 -3.81 -33.37 -34.78
CA SER A 20 -3.47 -32.20 -35.59
C SER A 20 -4.49 -31.07 -35.43
N VAL A 21 -5.79 -31.39 -35.44
CA VAL A 21 -6.87 -30.41 -35.22
C VAL A 21 -6.84 -29.85 -33.80
N MET A 22 -6.55 -30.69 -32.80
CA MET A 22 -6.43 -30.28 -31.40
C MET A 22 -5.28 -29.29 -31.21
N ASP A 23 -4.09 -29.64 -31.72
CA ASP A 23 -2.91 -28.78 -31.67
C ASP A 23 -3.14 -27.45 -32.40
N ALA A 24 -3.79 -27.48 -33.56
CA ALA A 24 -4.14 -26.26 -34.30
C ALA A 24 -5.13 -25.38 -33.51
N SER A 25 -6.06 -25.98 -32.78
CA SER A 25 -7.04 -25.27 -31.95
C SER A 25 -6.37 -24.59 -30.76
N LEU A 26 -5.44 -25.28 -30.07
CA LEU A 26 -4.65 -24.69 -28.98
C LEU A 26 -3.76 -23.53 -29.46
N ARG A 27 -3.13 -23.66 -30.63
CA ARG A 27 -2.35 -22.57 -31.24
C ARG A 27 -3.22 -21.35 -31.56
N LYS A 28 -4.44 -21.56 -32.06
CA LYS A 28 -5.41 -20.47 -32.30
C LYS A 28 -5.86 -19.77 -31.03
N LEU A 29 -5.98 -20.51 -29.92
CA LEU A 29 -6.23 -19.91 -28.61
C LEU A 29 -5.06 -19.05 -28.14
N GLY A 30 -3.83 -19.31 -28.63
CA GLY A 30 -2.62 -18.56 -28.26
C GLY A 30 -1.73 -19.31 -27.29
N VAL A 31 -1.86 -20.65 -27.21
CA VAL A 31 -0.95 -21.50 -26.44
C VAL A 31 0.37 -21.60 -27.20
N GLU A 32 1.43 -21.07 -26.58
CA GLU A 32 2.79 -21.11 -27.11
C GLU A 32 3.62 -22.09 -26.28
N LYS A 33 4.50 -22.85 -26.95
CA LYS A 33 5.52 -23.64 -26.27
C LYS A 33 6.67 -22.70 -25.90
N LEU A 34 6.82 -22.40 -24.62
CA LEU A 34 7.92 -21.57 -24.11
C LEU A 34 8.92 -22.42 -23.33
N SER A 35 10.21 -22.13 -23.49
CA SER A 35 11.25 -22.68 -22.63
C SER A 35 11.42 -21.86 -21.35
N LYS A 36 12.12 -22.42 -20.37
CA LYS A 36 12.51 -21.71 -19.14
C LYS A 36 13.30 -20.44 -19.48
N GLU A 37 14.18 -20.52 -20.48
CA GLU A 37 15.03 -19.42 -20.92
C GLU A 37 14.23 -18.28 -21.55
N ASP A 38 13.16 -18.61 -22.30
CA ASP A 38 12.25 -17.63 -22.87
C ASP A 38 11.48 -16.87 -21.77
N VAL A 39 10.99 -17.60 -20.77
CA VAL A 39 10.28 -17.03 -19.62
C VAL A 39 11.19 -16.11 -18.81
N GLN A 40 12.45 -16.48 -18.61
CA GLN A 40 13.42 -15.67 -17.87
C GLN A 40 13.80 -14.36 -18.56
N LYS A 41 13.81 -14.33 -19.90
CA LYS A 41 14.14 -13.12 -20.67
C LYS A 41 12.96 -12.18 -20.84
N MET A 42 11.75 -12.63 -20.51
CA MET A 42 10.52 -11.88 -20.73
C MET A 42 10.31 -10.79 -19.68
N GLN A 43 9.80 -9.64 -20.10
CA GLN A 43 9.37 -8.58 -19.18
C GLN A 43 8.18 -9.05 -18.34
N TRP A 44 8.14 -8.62 -17.08
CA TRP A 44 7.16 -9.09 -16.10
C TRP A 44 5.73 -8.83 -16.55
N GLU A 45 5.43 -7.65 -17.10
CA GLU A 45 4.10 -7.26 -17.54
C GLU A 45 3.57 -8.17 -18.65
N VAL A 46 4.45 -8.60 -19.54
CA VAL A 46 4.11 -9.51 -20.63
C VAL A 46 3.92 -10.93 -20.11
N LEU A 47 4.79 -11.36 -19.20
CA LEU A 47 4.75 -12.69 -18.59
C LEU A 47 3.45 -12.88 -17.80
N GLU A 48 3.11 -11.95 -16.92
CA GLU A 48 1.89 -11.98 -16.12
C GLU A 48 0.63 -12.01 -17.00
N ALA A 49 0.57 -11.20 -18.05
CA ALA A 49 -0.54 -11.24 -19.01
C ALA A 49 -0.62 -12.58 -19.75
N LYS A 50 0.52 -13.20 -20.07
CA LYS A 50 0.56 -14.56 -20.65
C LYS A 50 0.10 -15.62 -19.64
N ILE A 51 0.42 -15.47 -18.35
CA ILE A 51 -0.05 -16.40 -17.30
C ILE A 51 -1.55 -16.29 -17.13
N GLY A 52 -2.09 -15.07 -17.04
CA GLY A 52 -3.53 -14.85 -16.99
C GLY A 52 -4.24 -15.50 -18.18
N ARG A 53 -3.71 -15.38 -19.40
CA ARG A 53 -4.23 -16.09 -20.57
C ARG A 53 -4.12 -17.61 -20.46
N TRP A 54 -2.98 -18.12 -20.00
CA TRP A 54 -2.76 -19.56 -19.80
C TRP A 54 -3.78 -20.18 -18.84
N ILE A 55 -4.14 -19.49 -17.75
CA ILE A 55 -5.20 -19.91 -16.81
C ILE A 55 -6.54 -20.10 -17.54
N HIS A 56 -6.89 -19.19 -18.45
CA HIS A 56 -8.11 -19.32 -19.25
C HIS A 56 -7.99 -20.48 -20.26
N PHE A 57 -6.84 -20.62 -20.91
CA PHE A 57 -6.63 -21.65 -21.93
C PHE A 57 -6.66 -23.05 -21.35
N ILE A 58 -6.04 -23.29 -20.19
CA ILE A 58 -6.07 -24.62 -19.56
C ILE A 58 -7.48 -24.98 -19.09
N ARG A 59 -8.25 -24.00 -18.58
CA ARG A 59 -9.66 -24.20 -18.24
C ARG A 59 -10.49 -24.61 -19.46
N ILE A 60 -10.34 -23.89 -20.59
CA ILE A 60 -11.03 -24.21 -21.84
C ILE A 60 -10.61 -25.58 -22.37
N ALA A 61 -9.30 -25.87 -22.36
CA ALA A 61 -8.78 -27.13 -22.86
C ALA A 61 -9.35 -28.33 -22.09
N VAL A 62 -9.33 -28.29 -20.75
CA VAL A 62 -9.85 -29.38 -19.92
C VAL A 62 -11.37 -29.47 -20.00
N LYS A 63 -12.09 -28.37 -19.76
CA LYS A 63 -13.57 -28.42 -19.65
C LYS A 63 -14.31 -28.52 -20.97
N VAL A 64 -13.69 -28.11 -22.08
CA VAL A 64 -14.33 -28.09 -23.41
C VAL A 64 -13.66 -29.04 -24.38
N LEU A 65 -12.36 -28.87 -24.65
CA LEU A 65 -11.71 -29.60 -25.73
C LEU A 65 -11.54 -31.08 -25.42
N PHE A 66 -10.99 -31.43 -24.25
CA PHE A 66 -10.74 -32.82 -23.89
C PHE A 66 -12.03 -33.56 -23.53
N VAL A 67 -12.99 -32.90 -22.90
CA VAL A 67 -14.35 -33.45 -22.72
C VAL A 67 -15.02 -33.73 -24.08
N GLY A 68 -14.91 -32.80 -25.03
CA GLY A 68 -15.45 -32.97 -26.37
C GLY A 68 -14.80 -34.13 -27.11
N GLU A 69 -13.47 -34.23 -27.08
CA GLU A 69 -12.74 -35.33 -27.70
C GLU A 69 -13.08 -36.67 -27.05
N ARG A 70 -13.22 -36.71 -25.73
CA ARG A 70 -13.63 -37.92 -25.00
C ARG A 70 -14.97 -38.45 -25.49
N ARG A 71 -15.96 -37.57 -25.67
CA ARG A 71 -17.28 -37.94 -26.20
C ARG A 71 -17.21 -38.50 -27.61
N VAL A 72 -16.35 -37.94 -28.47
CA VAL A 72 -16.16 -38.45 -29.85
C VAL A 72 -15.51 -39.83 -29.82
N CYS A 73 -14.50 -40.04 -28.98
CA CYS A 73 -13.90 -41.36 -28.77
C CYS A 73 -14.92 -42.37 -28.21
N ASP A 74 -15.75 -41.97 -27.25
CA ASP A 74 -16.81 -42.82 -26.68
C ASP A 74 -17.82 -43.27 -27.75
N GLN A 75 -18.20 -42.37 -28.67
CA GLN A 75 -19.13 -42.68 -29.76
C GLN A 75 -18.52 -43.60 -30.84
N ILE A 76 -17.24 -43.42 -31.18
CA ILE A 76 -16.62 -44.17 -32.29
C ILE A 76 -16.17 -45.56 -31.86
N PHE A 77 -15.72 -45.70 -30.61
CA PHE A 77 -15.15 -46.93 -30.07
C PHE A 77 -16.09 -47.61 -29.06
N GLU A 78 -17.40 -47.41 -29.19
CA GLU A 78 -18.41 -48.05 -28.36
C GLU A 78 -18.22 -49.59 -28.35
N GLY A 79 -18.15 -50.18 -27.15
CA GLY A 79 -17.88 -51.61 -26.97
C GLY A 79 -16.40 -52.03 -26.98
N PHE A 80 -15.45 -51.09 -27.18
CA PHE A 80 -14.01 -51.36 -27.21
C PHE A 80 -13.23 -50.47 -26.23
N ASP A 81 -13.46 -50.63 -24.93
CA ASP A 81 -12.94 -49.73 -23.87
C ASP A 81 -11.42 -49.52 -23.90
N THR A 82 -10.64 -50.58 -24.14
CA THR A 82 -9.17 -50.51 -24.17
C THR A 82 -8.65 -49.70 -25.36
N LEU A 83 -9.22 -49.92 -26.54
CA LEU A 83 -8.87 -49.19 -27.77
C LEU A 83 -9.31 -47.73 -27.67
N ARG A 84 -10.48 -47.47 -27.08
CA ARG A 84 -11.01 -46.13 -26.84
C ARG A 84 -10.06 -45.29 -25.99
N ASP A 85 -9.67 -45.82 -24.83
CA ASP A 85 -8.79 -45.11 -23.90
C ASP A 85 -7.40 -44.87 -24.50
N GLN A 86 -6.85 -45.84 -25.22
CA GLN A 86 -5.58 -45.68 -25.92
C GLN A 86 -5.68 -44.60 -27.01
N CYS A 87 -6.74 -44.62 -27.83
CA CYS A 87 -6.94 -43.65 -28.91
C CYS A 87 -7.04 -42.23 -28.37
N PHE A 88 -7.84 -42.06 -27.32
CA PHE A 88 -8.01 -40.78 -26.65
C PHE A 88 -6.69 -40.25 -26.08
N ALA A 89 -5.95 -41.09 -25.34
CA ALA A 89 -4.66 -40.73 -24.75
C ALA A 89 -3.65 -40.29 -25.81
N GLU A 90 -3.48 -41.07 -26.88
CA GLU A 90 -2.55 -40.75 -27.97
C GLU A 90 -2.96 -39.47 -28.72
N CYS A 91 -4.26 -39.19 -28.85
CA CYS A 91 -4.76 -38.01 -29.55
C CYS A 91 -4.42 -36.70 -28.83
N ILE A 92 -4.54 -36.67 -27.51
CA ILE A 92 -4.43 -35.44 -26.70
C ILE A 92 -3.05 -35.25 -26.05
N ALA A 93 -2.18 -36.27 -26.07
CA ALA A 93 -0.88 -36.24 -25.40
C ALA A 93 -0.01 -35.03 -25.80
N SER A 94 0.09 -34.71 -27.10
CA SER A 94 0.86 -33.56 -27.60
C SER A 94 0.31 -32.22 -27.07
N SER A 95 -1.01 -32.08 -27.11
CA SER A 95 -1.76 -30.91 -26.68
C SER A 95 -1.63 -30.67 -25.17
N VAL A 96 -1.76 -31.73 -24.35
CA VAL A 96 -1.55 -31.64 -22.90
C VAL A 96 -0.09 -31.31 -22.58
N SER A 97 0.86 -31.99 -23.24
CA SER A 97 2.29 -31.70 -23.06
C SER A 97 2.62 -30.23 -23.35
N MET A 98 2.03 -29.65 -24.40
CA MET A 98 2.20 -28.23 -24.74
C MET A 98 1.67 -27.32 -23.63
N LEU A 99 0.45 -27.55 -23.13
CA LEU A 99 -0.15 -26.76 -22.04
C LEU A 99 0.67 -26.84 -20.75
N LEU A 100 1.08 -28.05 -20.35
CA LEU A 100 1.85 -28.26 -19.13
C LEU A 100 3.28 -27.70 -19.23
N SER A 101 3.89 -27.71 -20.43
CA SER A 101 5.25 -27.19 -20.63
C SER A 101 5.38 -25.70 -20.29
N PHE A 102 4.36 -24.89 -20.58
CA PHE A 102 4.34 -23.47 -20.20
C PHE A 102 4.30 -23.30 -18.69
N GLY A 103 3.44 -24.06 -18.01
CA GLY A 103 3.37 -24.04 -16.55
C GLY A 103 4.69 -24.48 -15.91
N ASP A 104 5.31 -25.51 -16.49
CA ASP A 104 6.60 -26.03 -16.02
C ASP A 104 7.74 -25.01 -16.21
N ALA A 105 7.77 -24.32 -17.35
CA ALA A 105 8.75 -23.28 -17.62
C ALA A 105 8.69 -22.15 -16.58
N ILE A 106 7.49 -21.78 -16.13
CA ILE A 106 7.28 -20.76 -15.09
C ILE A 106 7.72 -21.28 -13.72
N ALA A 107 7.26 -22.47 -13.34
CA ALA A 107 7.60 -23.09 -12.06
C ALA A 107 9.11 -23.30 -11.89
N ARG A 108 9.84 -23.55 -12.99
CA ARG A 108 11.31 -23.69 -12.99
C ARG A 108 12.07 -22.38 -13.20
N SER A 109 11.37 -21.28 -13.47
CA SER A 109 11.99 -19.97 -13.68
C SER A 109 12.58 -19.43 -12.37
N LYS A 110 13.37 -18.35 -12.44
CA LYS A 110 13.92 -17.73 -11.22
C LYS A 110 12.78 -17.25 -10.34
N THR A 111 12.78 -17.66 -9.08
CA THR A 111 11.82 -17.24 -8.06
C THR A 111 12.03 -15.78 -7.68
N SER A 112 10.93 -15.08 -7.39
CA SER A 112 10.95 -13.75 -6.80
C SER A 112 9.64 -13.52 -6.03
N PRO A 113 9.62 -12.66 -5.01
CA PRO A 113 8.42 -12.43 -4.21
C PRO A 113 7.21 -11.97 -5.04
N GLU A 114 7.43 -11.19 -6.08
CA GLU A 114 6.37 -10.67 -6.95
C GLU A 114 5.66 -11.77 -7.75
N LYS A 115 6.33 -12.91 -7.97
CA LYS A 115 5.79 -14.05 -8.71
C LYS A 115 4.85 -14.92 -7.89
N LEU A 116 4.90 -14.84 -6.56
CA LEU A 116 4.15 -15.75 -5.69
C LEU A 116 2.66 -15.76 -6.02
N PHE A 117 2.02 -14.60 -6.09
CA PHE A 117 0.56 -14.51 -6.30
C PHE A 117 0.13 -15.13 -7.63
N VAL A 118 0.90 -14.90 -8.68
CA VAL A 118 0.62 -15.46 -9.99
C VAL A 118 0.88 -16.99 -10.01
N LEU A 119 1.86 -17.48 -9.27
CA LEU A 119 2.05 -18.93 -9.06
C LEU A 119 0.88 -19.55 -8.29
N LEU A 120 0.33 -18.84 -7.31
CA LEU A 120 -0.86 -19.28 -6.57
C LEU A 120 -2.09 -19.33 -7.48
N ASP A 121 -2.30 -18.35 -8.36
CA ASP A 121 -3.39 -18.37 -9.35
C ASP A 121 -3.28 -19.59 -10.29
N MET A 122 -2.06 -19.89 -10.76
CA MET A 122 -1.80 -21.07 -11.59
C MET A 122 -2.08 -22.37 -10.83
N TYR A 123 -1.72 -22.41 -9.55
CA TYR A 123 -1.95 -23.55 -8.71
C TYR A 123 -3.44 -23.76 -8.39
N GLU A 124 -4.19 -22.68 -8.16
CA GLU A 124 -5.64 -22.71 -7.98
C GLU A 124 -6.35 -23.31 -9.18
N ILE A 125 -6.03 -22.87 -10.40
CA ILE A 125 -6.67 -23.44 -11.59
C ILE A 125 -6.31 -24.91 -11.79
N MET A 126 -5.06 -25.29 -11.52
CA MET A 126 -4.64 -26.68 -11.62
C MET A 126 -5.40 -27.56 -10.64
N ARG A 127 -5.63 -27.09 -9.41
CA ARG A 127 -6.44 -27.79 -8.40
C ARG A 127 -7.93 -27.81 -8.72
N GLU A 128 -8.48 -26.70 -9.20
CA GLU A 128 -9.87 -26.61 -9.64
C GLU A 128 -10.16 -27.72 -10.67
N LEU A 129 -9.23 -27.93 -11.61
CA LEU A 129 -9.38 -28.88 -12.70
C LEU A 129 -9.09 -30.34 -12.33
N LEU A 130 -8.57 -30.64 -11.13
CA LEU A 130 -8.19 -32.01 -10.76
C LEU A 130 -9.35 -33.00 -10.89
N SER A 131 -10.55 -32.61 -10.46
CA SER A 131 -11.72 -33.48 -10.49
C SER A 131 -12.15 -33.82 -11.92
N GLU A 132 -12.17 -32.83 -12.80
CA GLU A 132 -12.49 -33.01 -14.22
C GLU A 132 -11.40 -33.81 -14.93
N ILE A 133 -10.13 -33.62 -14.54
CA ILE A 133 -9.01 -34.39 -15.08
C ILE A 133 -9.15 -35.87 -14.70
N GLU A 134 -9.44 -36.19 -13.44
CA GLU A 134 -9.67 -37.59 -13.04
C GLU A 134 -10.83 -38.26 -13.80
N VAL A 135 -11.90 -37.51 -14.08
CA VAL A 135 -13.05 -38.03 -14.84
C VAL A 135 -12.72 -38.20 -16.33
N VAL A 136 -12.13 -37.20 -16.97
CA VAL A 136 -11.84 -37.20 -18.41
C VAL A 136 -10.72 -38.19 -18.76
N PHE A 137 -9.73 -38.33 -17.88
CA PHE A 137 -8.53 -39.14 -18.08
C PHE A 137 -8.54 -40.43 -17.25
N GLY A 138 -9.70 -40.94 -16.85
CA GLY A 138 -9.82 -42.11 -15.96
C GLY A 138 -9.31 -43.45 -16.52
N GLY A 139 -9.10 -43.54 -17.85
CA GLY A 139 -8.60 -44.75 -18.52
C GLY A 139 -7.13 -45.05 -18.19
N LYS A 140 -6.75 -46.34 -18.13
CA LYS A 140 -5.37 -46.77 -17.83
C LYS A 140 -4.32 -46.17 -18.77
N ALA A 141 -4.67 -45.95 -20.05
CA ALA A 141 -3.77 -45.35 -21.03
C ALA A 141 -3.48 -43.85 -20.78
N CYS A 142 -4.30 -43.17 -19.97
CA CYS A 142 -4.12 -41.76 -19.63
C CYS A 142 -3.34 -41.54 -18.32
N ASN A 143 -2.79 -42.60 -17.71
CA ASN A 143 -2.14 -42.50 -16.40
C ASN A 143 -0.97 -41.51 -16.39
N GLU A 144 -0.11 -41.56 -17.41
CA GLU A 144 1.03 -40.64 -17.56
C GLU A 144 0.60 -39.17 -17.68
N ILE A 145 -0.55 -38.91 -18.31
CA ILE A 145 -1.12 -37.57 -18.46
C ILE A 145 -1.59 -37.03 -17.10
N ARG A 146 -2.27 -37.86 -16.31
CA ARG A 146 -2.68 -37.52 -14.94
C ARG A 146 -1.48 -37.27 -14.04
N GLU A 147 -0.49 -38.16 -14.07
CA GLU A 147 0.76 -38.01 -13.30
C GLU A 147 1.52 -36.74 -13.69
N SER A 148 1.59 -36.41 -14.97
CA SER A 148 2.24 -35.19 -15.45
C SER A 148 1.52 -33.92 -14.97
N THR A 149 0.19 -33.95 -14.99
CA THR A 149 -0.65 -32.85 -14.49
C THR A 149 -0.45 -32.65 -13.00
N PHE A 150 -0.57 -33.73 -12.22
CA PHE A 150 -0.35 -33.71 -10.77
C PHE A 150 1.09 -33.28 -10.44
N GLY A 151 2.07 -33.73 -11.22
CA GLY A 151 3.47 -33.34 -11.10
C GLY A 151 3.68 -31.84 -11.30
N LEU A 152 2.96 -31.20 -12.23
CA LEU A 152 2.99 -29.74 -12.39
C LEU A 152 2.35 -29.03 -11.19
N THR A 153 1.17 -29.48 -10.74
CA THR A 153 0.48 -28.93 -9.57
C THR A 153 1.38 -28.91 -8.33
N LYS A 154 2.02 -30.05 -8.04
CA LYS A 154 2.97 -30.19 -6.93
C LYS A 154 4.19 -29.28 -7.11
N ARG A 155 4.72 -29.17 -8.34
CA ARG A 155 5.86 -28.30 -8.62
C ARG A 155 5.53 -26.82 -8.41
N LEU A 156 4.38 -26.35 -8.90
CA LEU A 156 3.92 -24.97 -8.67
C LEU A 156 3.82 -24.66 -7.17
N ALA A 157 3.27 -25.60 -6.41
CA ALA A 157 3.14 -25.47 -4.97
C ALA A 157 4.50 -25.45 -4.25
N GLN A 158 5.44 -26.31 -4.65
CA GLN A 158 6.81 -26.29 -4.12
C GLN A 158 7.51 -24.96 -4.43
N THR A 159 7.43 -24.48 -5.68
CA THR A 159 8.01 -23.19 -6.07
C THR A 159 7.40 -22.03 -5.28
N ALA A 160 6.09 -22.06 -5.03
CA ALA A 160 5.43 -21.07 -4.17
C ALA A 160 5.97 -21.12 -2.73
N GLN A 161 6.23 -22.31 -2.17
CA GLN A 161 6.88 -22.44 -0.85
C GLN A 161 8.29 -21.83 -0.83
N GLU A 162 9.09 -22.11 -1.85
CA GLU A 162 10.45 -21.55 -1.99
C GLU A 162 10.41 -20.01 -2.04
N THR A 163 9.43 -19.42 -2.73
CA THR A 163 9.30 -17.95 -2.81
C THR A 163 9.02 -17.27 -1.47
N PHE A 164 8.43 -17.97 -0.48
CA PHE A 164 8.30 -17.41 0.88
C PHE A 164 9.65 -17.24 1.55
N GLY A 165 10.55 -18.23 1.41
CA GLY A 165 11.91 -18.16 1.93
C GLY A 165 12.71 -17.05 1.25
N ASP A 166 12.59 -16.91 -0.07
CA ASP A 166 13.24 -15.83 -0.82
C ASP A 166 12.74 -14.45 -0.37
N PHE A 167 11.44 -14.31 -0.09
CA PHE A 167 10.88 -13.06 0.39
C PHE A 167 11.36 -12.71 1.79
N GLU A 168 11.36 -13.67 2.72
CA GLU A 168 11.90 -13.50 4.06
C GLU A 168 13.37 -13.04 4.02
N GLU A 169 14.20 -13.72 3.24
CA GLU A 169 15.62 -13.38 3.06
C GLU A 169 15.79 -11.97 2.44
N ALA A 170 14.99 -11.64 1.44
CA ALA A 170 15.01 -10.32 0.80
C ALA A 170 14.62 -9.20 1.77
N VAL A 171 13.64 -9.44 2.64
CA VAL A 171 13.22 -8.48 3.67
C VAL A 171 14.30 -8.32 4.74
N GLU A 172 14.90 -9.43 5.21
CA GLU A 172 15.95 -9.39 6.22
C GLU A 172 17.20 -8.65 5.72
N LYS A 173 17.61 -8.93 4.47
CA LYS A 173 18.83 -8.39 3.86
C LYS A 173 18.62 -7.06 3.13
N ASP A 174 17.44 -6.44 3.16
CA ASP A 174 17.19 -5.17 2.49
C ASP A 174 18.14 -4.07 2.99
N ALA A 175 19.10 -3.72 2.14
CA ALA A 175 20.12 -2.70 2.40
C ALA A 175 19.76 -1.32 1.79
N THR A 176 18.53 -1.16 1.31
CA THR A 176 18.09 0.07 0.65
C THR A 176 18.24 1.27 1.59
N LYS A 177 19.06 2.26 1.19
CA LYS A 177 19.34 3.48 1.94
C LYS A 177 18.21 4.50 1.81
N THR A 178 17.00 4.12 2.22
CA THR A 178 15.88 5.06 2.28
C THR A 178 16.04 5.92 3.52
N ALA A 179 16.37 7.20 3.33
CA ALA A 179 16.53 8.13 4.44
C ALA A 179 15.16 8.48 5.05
N VAL A 180 14.90 8.00 6.26
CA VAL A 180 13.75 8.38 7.10
C VAL A 180 14.27 9.19 8.28
N LEU A 181 14.62 10.45 8.03
CA LEU A 181 15.34 11.30 8.99
C LEU A 181 14.47 11.79 10.15
N ASP A 182 13.15 11.75 10.00
CA ASP A 182 12.14 12.21 10.96
C ASP A 182 11.59 11.09 11.85
N GLY A 183 12.08 9.86 11.68
CA GLY A 183 11.67 8.70 12.47
C GLY A 183 10.28 8.15 12.10
N THR A 184 9.70 8.54 10.96
CA THR A 184 8.41 7.99 10.52
C THR A 184 8.45 6.49 10.15
N VAL A 185 7.32 5.94 9.73
CA VAL A 185 7.23 4.55 9.24
C VAL A 185 8.09 4.40 7.98
N HIS A 186 8.98 3.41 7.98
CA HIS A 186 9.85 3.09 6.86
C HIS A 186 9.03 2.48 5.70
N PRO A 187 9.29 2.84 4.43
CA PRO A 187 8.55 2.29 3.30
C PRO A 187 8.57 0.75 3.21
N LEU A 188 9.68 0.12 3.58
CA LEU A 188 9.78 -1.34 3.70
C LEU A 188 8.70 -1.93 4.64
N THR A 189 8.44 -1.29 5.78
CA THR A 189 7.42 -1.74 6.73
C THR A 189 6.04 -1.74 6.08
N SER A 190 5.68 -0.66 5.39
CA SER A 190 4.41 -0.60 4.66
C SER A 190 4.35 -1.62 3.53
N TYR A 191 5.45 -1.83 2.80
CA TYR A 191 5.54 -2.82 1.74
C TYR A 191 5.30 -4.25 2.25
N VAL A 192 6.05 -4.67 3.27
CA VAL A 192 5.93 -6.02 3.85
C VAL A 192 4.53 -6.23 4.44
N ILE A 193 3.98 -5.25 5.14
CA ILE A 193 2.62 -5.35 5.69
C ILE A 193 1.58 -5.48 4.59
N ASN A 194 1.72 -4.76 3.47
CA ASN A 194 0.80 -4.90 2.35
C ASN A 194 0.96 -6.26 1.66
N TYR A 195 2.19 -6.74 1.51
CA TYR A 195 2.46 -8.09 1.00
C TYR A 195 1.75 -9.15 1.86
N VAL A 196 1.90 -9.07 3.18
CA VAL A 196 1.20 -9.96 4.11
C VAL A 196 -0.31 -9.84 3.96
N LYS A 197 -0.88 -8.63 3.84
CA LYS A 197 -2.33 -8.49 3.59
C LYS A 197 -2.77 -9.25 2.33
N PHE A 198 -2.03 -9.15 1.24
CA PHE A 198 -2.34 -9.90 0.01
C PHE A 198 -2.22 -11.42 0.22
N LEU A 199 -1.30 -11.90 1.05
CA LEU A 199 -1.25 -13.34 1.37
C LEU A 199 -2.54 -13.84 2.01
N PHE A 200 -3.23 -13.00 2.79
CA PHE A 200 -4.50 -13.37 3.43
C PHE A 200 -5.65 -13.42 2.42
N ASP A 201 -5.61 -12.70 1.31
CA ASP A 201 -6.58 -12.87 0.22
C ASP A 201 -6.51 -14.30 -0.37
N TYR A 202 -5.35 -14.95 -0.28
CA TYR A 202 -5.10 -16.34 -0.70
C TYR A 202 -5.13 -17.36 0.45
N GLN A 203 -5.72 -17.03 1.61
CA GLN A 203 -5.64 -17.87 2.81
C GLN A 203 -6.18 -19.30 2.57
N SER A 204 -7.32 -19.45 1.88
CA SER A 204 -7.90 -20.76 1.55
C SER A 204 -6.96 -21.59 0.67
N THR A 205 -6.41 -20.96 -0.36
CA THR A 205 -5.48 -21.55 -1.32
C THR A 205 -4.20 -22.00 -0.66
N LEU A 206 -3.64 -21.16 0.22
CA LEU A 206 -2.44 -21.45 0.99
C LEU A 206 -2.66 -22.57 2.02
N LYS A 207 -3.81 -22.63 2.69
CA LYS A 207 -4.15 -23.75 3.59
C LYS A 207 -4.11 -25.08 2.84
N GLN A 208 -4.76 -25.14 1.68
CA GLN A 208 -4.72 -26.34 0.84
C GLN A 208 -3.31 -26.60 0.28
N LEU A 209 -2.53 -25.55 -0.01
CA LEU A 209 -1.15 -25.67 -0.49
C LEU A 209 -0.28 -26.39 0.52
N PHE A 210 -0.35 -25.99 1.79
CA PHE A 210 0.43 -26.63 2.84
C PHE A 210 -0.05 -28.07 3.15
N GLN A 211 -1.33 -28.39 2.91
CA GLN A 211 -1.86 -29.76 3.06
C GLN A 211 -1.23 -30.75 2.06
N GLU A 212 -0.80 -30.29 0.88
CA GLU A 212 -0.21 -31.17 -0.13
C GLU A 212 1.17 -31.72 0.25
N PHE A 213 1.86 -31.09 1.21
CA PHE A 213 3.22 -31.45 1.62
C PHE A 213 3.31 -32.03 3.03
N GLU A 214 2.23 -31.97 3.81
CA GLU A 214 2.19 -32.48 5.18
C GLU A 214 1.00 -33.40 5.40
N SER A 215 1.24 -34.60 5.94
CA SER A 215 0.20 -35.58 6.32
C SER A 215 -0.43 -35.29 7.69
N SER A 216 0.11 -34.33 8.45
CA SER A 216 -0.35 -33.95 9.80
C SER A 216 -1.12 -32.63 9.76
N GLY A 217 -2.31 -32.59 10.36
CA GLY A 217 -3.31 -31.51 10.26
C GLY A 217 -2.97 -30.11 10.82
N GLU A 218 -1.73 -29.64 10.71
CA GLU A 218 -1.24 -28.36 11.25
C GLU A 218 -1.15 -27.23 10.19
N THR A 219 -2.01 -27.24 9.19
CA THR A 219 -1.87 -26.35 8.01
C THR A 219 -2.13 -24.87 8.30
N SER A 220 -2.94 -24.54 9.30
CA SER A 220 -3.05 -23.17 9.83
C SER A 220 -1.79 -22.72 10.57
N SER A 221 -1.01 -23.66 11.12
CA SER A 221 0.25 -23.40 11.82
C SER A 221 1.35 -22.94 10.86
N GLN A 222 1.39 -23.48 9.63
CA GLN A 222 2.40 -23.13 8.64
C GLN A 222 2.28 -21.69 8.14
N LEU A 223 1.07 -21.26 7.74
CA LEU A 223 0.84 -19.87 7.34
C LEU A 223 1.14 -18.89 8.49
N ALA A 224 0.81 -19.27 9.72
CA ALA A 224 1.14 -18.50 10.92
C ALA A 224 2.66 -18.39 11.08
N THR A 225 3.38 -19.51 10.94
CA THR A 225 4.83 -19.59 11.07
C THR A 225 5.53 -18.73 10.02
N ILE A 226 5.16 -18.84 8.75
CA ILE A 226 5.70 -18.02 7.65
C ILE A 226 5.44 -16.55 7.91
N THR A 227 4.20 -16.19 8.29
CA THR A 227 3.86 -14.80 8.61
C THR A 227 4.69 -14.28 9.78
N MET A 228 4.88 -15.08 10.84
CA MET A 228 5.72 -14.72 11.98
C MET A 228 7.18 -14.50 11.56
N ARG A 229 7.75 -15.37 10.73
CA ARG A 229 9.12 -15.25 10.22
C ARG A 229 9.31 -13.98 9.39
N ILE A 230 8.39 -13.67 8.48
CA ILE A 230 8.40 -12.42 7.71
C ILE A 230 8.37 -11.19 8.63
N MET A 231 7.51 -11.19 9.67
CA MET A 231 7.43 -10.09 10.63
C MET A 231 8.71 -9.95 11.46
N GLN A 232 9.33 -11.07 11.84
CA GLN A 232 10.61 -11.08 12.57
C GLN A 232 11.76 -10.60 11.68
N ALA A 233 11.84 -11.04 10.43
CA ALA A 233 12.80 -10.55 9.44
C ALA A 233 12.71 -9.04 9.24
N LEU A 234 11.47 -8.51 9.13
CA LEU A 234 11.23 -7.07 9.07
C LEU A 234 11.71 -6.36 10.34
N GLN A 235 11.41 -6.91 11.53
CA GLN A 235 11.86 -6.32 12.80
C GLN A 235 13.40 -6.29 12.88
N THR A 236 14.08 -7.40 12.59
CA THR A 236 15.54 -7.49 12.58
C THR A 236 16.16 -6.49 11.60
N ASN A 237 15.58 -6.33 10.41
CA ASN A 237 16.03 -5.35 9.42
C ASN A 237 15.86 -3.91 9.94
N LEU A 238 14.71 -3.60 10.55
CA LEU A 238 14.45 -2.29 11.16
C LEU A 238 15.39 -1.99 12.32
N ASP A 239 15.71 -2.99 13.15
CA ASP A 239 16.72 -2.88 14.21
C ASP A 239 18.12 -2.65 13.64
N GLY A 240 18.45 -3.25 12.50
CA GLY A 240 19.69 -2.96 11.76
C GLY A 240 19.74 -1.52 11.24
N LYS A 241 18.64 -1.02 10.66
CA LYS A 241 18.52 0.34 10.13
C LYS A 241 18.49 1.41 11.21
N SER A 242 17.89 1.12 12.37
CA SER A 242 17.79 2.06 13.48
C SER A 242 19.16 2.48 14.03
N LYS A 243 20.19 1.62 13.90
CA LYS A 243 21.57 1.93 14.30
C LYS A 243 22.22 3.09 13.54
N GLN A 244 21.61 3.55 12.45
CA GLN A 244 22.08 4.70 11.66
C GLN A 244 21.70 6.05 12.32
N PHE A 245 20.73 6.05 13.25
CA PHE A 245 20.34 7.26 13.97
C PHE A 245 21.38 7.62 15.03
N ARG A 246 21.87 8.87 14.98
CA ARG A 246 22.82 9.39 15.98
C ARG A 246 22.16 9.68 17.33
N ASP A 247 20.89 10.08 17.31
CA ASP A 247 20.12 10.37 18.51
C ASP A 247 19.39 9.10 18.98
N PRO A 248 19.73 8.54 20.16
CA PRO A 248 19.06 7.36 20.69
C PRO A 248 17.56 7.55 20.93
N ALA A 249 17.09 8.77 21.19
CA ALA A 249 15.65 9.02 21.35
C ALA A 249 14.93 8.87 20.01
N LEU A 250 15.50 9.41 18.92
CA LEU A 250 14.97 9.26 17.57
C LEU A 250 14.99 7.80 17.10
N MET A 251 16.05 7.06 17.42
CA MET A 251 16.15 5.63 17.15
C MET A 251 14.96 4.85 17.75
N HIS A 252 14.64 5.10 19.03
CA HIS A 252 13.50 4.43 19.67
C HIS A 252 12.15 4.92 19.16
N LEU A 253 12.02 6.20 18.80
CA LEU A 253 10.81 6.72 18.15
C LEU A 253 10.55 6.02 16.81
N PHE A 254 11.60 5.83 16.00
CA PHE A 254 11.54 5.13 14.73
C PHE A 254 11.07 3.67 14.91
N LEU A 255 11.69 2.92 15.82
CA LEU A 255 11.30 1.54 16.09
C LEU A 255 9.86 1.45 16.61
N MET A 256 9.49 2.34 17.54
CA MET A 256 8.14 2.44 18.07
C MET A 256 7.10 2.67 16.96
N ASN A 257 7.34 3.63 16.06
CA ASN A 257 6.44 3.93 14.94
C ASN A 257 6.23 2.73 14.00
N ASN A 258 7.32 2.07 13.62
CA ASN A 258 7.26 0.95 12.68
C ASN A 258 6.59 -0.27 13.31
N ILE A 259 6.95 -0.62 14.54
CA ILE A 259 6.37 -1.77 15.24
C ILE A 259 4.89 -1.50 15.56
N HIS A 260 4.53 -0.28 15.97
CA HIS A 260 3.13 0.10 16.16
C HIS A 260 2.33 -0.02 14.86
N TYR A 261 2.89 0.42 13.73
CA TYR A 261 2.27 0.28 12.43
C TYR A 261 2.02 -1.20 12.07
N MET A 262 2.98 -2.08 12.35
CA MET A 262 2.82 -3.54 12.18
C MET A 262 1.66 -4.06 13.05
N VAL A 263 1.66 -3.75 14.35
CA VAL A 263 0.61 -4.19 15.30
C VAL A 263 -0.76 -3.68 14.90
N ARG A 264 -0.89 -2.40 14.55
CA ARG A 264 -2.15 -1.78 14.11
C ARG A 264 -2.66 -2.42 12.83
N SER A 265 -1.76 -2.76 11.91
CA SER A 265 -2.13 -3.37 10.64
C SER A 265 -2.61 -4.81 10.82
N VAL A 266 -1.90 -5.63 11.61
CA VAL A 266 -2.32 -7.00 11.93
C VAL A 266 -3.65 -7.01 12.68
N ARG A 267 -3.85 -6.11 13.65
CA ARG A 267 -5.12 -6.02 14.41
C ARG A 267 -6.33 -5.69 13.53
N ARG A 268 -6.12 -5.10 12.35
CA ARG A 268 -7.16 -4.69 11.41
C ARG A 268 -7.37 -5.66 10.25
N SER A 269 -6.68 -6.80 10.24
CA SER A 269 -6.81 -7.81 9.20
C SER A 269 -7.07 -9.19 9.81
N GLU A 270 -7.40 -10.15 8.95
CA GLU A 270 -7.57 -11.57 9.30
C GLU A 270 -6.28 -12.21 9.85
N ALA A 271 -5.14 -11.53 9.70
CA ALA A 271 -3.88 -11.93 10.32
C ALA A 271 -3.95 -11.98 11.85
N LYS A 272 -4.85 -11.20 12.46
CA LYS A 272 -5.08 -11.25 13.91
C LYS A 272 -5.53 -12.65 14.35
N ASP A 273 -6.48 -13.24 13.63
CA ASP A 273 -7.08 -14.52 14.01
C ASP A 273 -6.07 -15.67 13.86
N LEU A 274 -5.13 -15.53 12.90
CA LEU A 274 -4.08 -16.51 12.65
C LEU A 274 -2.91 -16.40 13.65
N LEU A 275 -2.45 -15.18 13.95
CA LEU A 275 -1.31 -14.94 14.84
C LEU A 275 -1.68 -14.95 16.32
N GLY A 276 -2.95 -14.70 16.64
CA GLY A 276 -3.49 -14.70 18.00
C GLY A 276 -3.23 -13.41 18.78
N ASP A 277 -3.99 -13.24 19.86
CA ASP A 277 -3.88 -12.08 20.75
C ASP A 277 -2.54 -12.02 21.50
N ASP A 278 -1.89 -13.16 21.74
CA ASP A 278 -0.57 -13.24 22.38
C ASP A 278 0.51 -12.53 21.57
N TRP A 279 0.51 -12.69 20.24
CA TRP A 279 1.42 -11.99 19.34
C TRP A 279 1.20 -10.49 19.42
N VAL A 280 -0.06 -10.04 19.35
CA VAL A 280 -0.44 -8.63 19.45
C VAL A 280 0.03 -8.04 20.79
N GLN A 281 -0.19 -8.75 21.89
CA GLN A 281 0.17 -8.29 23.22
C GLN A 281 1.69 -8.23 23.41
N ARG A 282 2.43 -9.21 22.88
CA ARG A 282 3.90 -9.21 22.89
C ARG A 282 4.45 -7.98 22.19
N TYR A 283 4.01 -7.69 20.96
CA TYR A 283 4.52 -6.55 20.22
C TYR A 283 4.04 -5.21 20.78
N ARG A 284 2.83 -5.12 21.37
CA ARG A 284 2.42 -3.92 22.14
C ARG A 284 3.37 -3.63 23.30
N ARG A 285 3.85 -4.66 24.02
CA ARG A 285 4.86 -4.49 25.08
C ARG A 285 6.18 -3.95 24.51
N VAL A 286 6.59 -4.41 23.32
CA VAL A 286 7.79 -3.88 22.64
C VAL A 286 7.62 -2.41 22.26
N VAL A 287 6.46 -2.01 21.72
CA VAL A 287 6.13 -0.60 21.46
C VAL A 287 6.25 0.23 22.74
N GLN A 288 5.67 -0.24 23.84
CA GLN A 288 5.74 0.45 25.13
C GLN A 288 7.18 0.54 25.68
N GLN A 289 8.00 -0.49 25.49
CA GLN A 289 9.41 -0.48 25.88
C GLN A 289 10.18 0.62 25.13
N HIS A 290 9.97 0.74 23.81
CA HIS A 290 10.58 1.82 23.03
C HIS A 290 10.06 3.20 23.43
N ALA A 291 8.75 3.35 23.71
CA ALA A 291 8.19 4.60 24.22
C ALA A 291 8.86 5.02 25.55
N ASN A 292 9.04 4.08 26.48
CA ASN A 292 9.72 4.32 27.75
C ASN A 292 11.20 4.69 27.57
N GLN A 293 11.89 4.03 26.64
CA GLN A 293 13.30 4.31 26.38
C GLN A 293 13.50 5.64 25.65
N TYR A 294 12.61 6.01 24.72
CA TYR A 294 12.54 7.36 24.15
C TYR A 294 12.38 8.39 25.28
N LYS A 295 11.40 8.20 26.18
CA LYS A 295 11.16 9.13 27.29
C LYS A 295 12.42 9.31 28.14
N ARG A 296 13.08 8.22 28.52
CA ARG A 296 14.31 8.23 29.32
C ARG A 296 15.45 8.93 28.60
N ASN A 297 15.68 8.63 27.33
CA ASN A 297 16.80 9.18 26.56
C ASN A 297 16.60 10.68 26.25
N ALA A 298 15.38 11.08 25.89
CA ALA A 298 15.07 12.46 25.54
C ALA A 298 14.99 13.40 26.77
N TRP A 299 14.35 12.97 27.85
CA TRP A 299 13.92 13.88 28.92
C TRP A 299 14.74 13.82 30.21
N SER A 300 15.60 12.80 30.38
CA SER A 300 16.38 12.63 31.62
C SER A 300 17.24 13.85 31.99
N LYS A 301 17.93 14.47 31.02
CA LYS A 301 18.78 15.64 31.24
C LYS A 301 17.98 16.88 31.66
N ILE A 302 16.84 17.12 31.02
CA ILE A 302 15.93 18.23 31.34
C ILE A 302 15.35 18.03 32.75
N LEU A 303 14.90 16.81 33.08
CA LEU A 303 14.37 16.50 34.40
C LEU A 303 15.43 16.60 35.50
N GLN A 304 16.71 16.31 35.19
CA GLN A 304 17.81 16.53 36.13
C GLN A 304 18.02 18.03 36.43
N CYS A 305 17.71 18.92 35.49
CA CYS A 305 17.75 20.38 35.73
C CYS A 305 16.68 20.84 36.72
N LEU A 306 15.54 20.14 36.75
CA LEU A 306 14.41 20.39 37.64
C LEU A 306 14.48 19.63 38.98
N SER A 307 15.56 18.86 39.20
CA SER A 307 15.79 18.14 40.44
C SER A 307 16.38 19.04 41.52
N THR A 308 16.06 18.75 42.78
CA THR A 308 16.64 19.40 43.97
C THR A 308 18.03 18.87 44.32
N GLN A 309 18.48 17.81 43.64
CA GLN A 309 19.75 17.14 43.89
C GLN A 309 20.94 18.02 43.47
N GLY A 310 21.85 18.28 44.42
CA GLY A 310 23.01 19.18 44.24
C GLY A 310 22.73 20.66 44.51
N LEU A 311 21.51 21.02 44.95
CA LEU A 311 21.18 22.39 45.40
C LEU A 311 21.35 22.58 46.92
N THR A 312 21.55 21.49 47.68
CA THR A 312 21.61 21.51 49.16
C THR A 312 23.00 21.18 49.73
N SER A 313 24.06 21.16 48.93
CA SER A 313 25.42 20.91 49.44
C SER A 313 26.16 22.22 49.70
N SER A 314 25.94 22.79 50.88
CA SER A 314 26.90 23.64 51.59
C SER A 314 26.54 23.70 53.08
N SER A 315 26.89 22.62 53.80
CA SER A 315 27.16 22.70 55.24
C SER A 315 28.11 21.56 55.65
N VAL A 316 29.35 21.63 55.19
CA VAL A 316 30.48 21.00 55.90
C VAL A 316 31.46 22.11 56.20
N GLY A 317 31.49 22.56 57.46
CA GLY A 317 32.53 23.47 57.98
C GLY A 317 32.03 24.67 58.79
N GLY A 318 31.73 24.44 60.08
CA GLY A 318 32.05 25.35 61.19
C GLY A 318 31.19 26.61 61.43
N GLY A 319 30.56 26.67 62.62
CA GLY A 319 30.42 27.92 63.39
C GLY A 319 28.99 28.46 63.63
N SER A 320 28.54 28.30 64.89
CA SER A 320 27.51 29.04 65.64
C SER A 320 26.09 29.18 65.10
N ALA A 321 25.17 28.65 65.92
CA ALA A 321 23.75 28.90 65.88
C ALA A 321 23.40 30.38 66.13
N VAL A 322 22.56 30.95 65.25
CA VAL A 322 21.53 31.93 65.62
C VAL A 322 20.27 31.63 64.79
N SER A 323 19.15 31.62 65.50
CA SER A 323 17.78 31.36 65.07
C SER A 323 17.27 32.36 64.03
N GLY A 324 16.61 31.87 62.98
CA GLY A 324 15.86 32.70 62.03
C GLY A 324 15.36 31.89 60.82
N GLU A 325 14.05 31.63 60.80
CA GLU A 325 13.18 31.18 59.68
C GLU A 325 13.82 30.61 58.39
N GLY A 326 13.73 29.28 58.26
CA GLY A 326 13.13 28.66 57.07
C GLY A 326 13.74 28.92 55.69
N GLY A 327 15.06 28.76 55.51
CA GLY A 327 15.66 28.74 54.18
C GLY A 327 16.91 27.87 54.11
N SER A 328 16.79 26.61 53.68
CA SER A 328 17.94 25.84 53.22
C SER A 328 18.46 26.50 51.93
N GLY A 329 19.36 27.48 52.07
CA GLY A 329 19.73 28.42 51.03
C GLY A 329 20.54 27.77 49.90
N ALA A 330 19.85 27.17 48.93
CA ALA A 330 20.44 26.93 47.61
C ALA A 330 20.89 28.29 47.06
N SER A 331 22.13 28.40 46.57
CA SER A 331 22.64 29.69 46.14
C SER A 331 21.82 30.21 44.96
N ARG A 332 21.37 31.47 45.06
CA ARG A 332 20.55 32.14 44.03
C ARG A 332 21.16 32.02 42.63
N GLY A 333 22.48 32.11 42.53
CA GLY A 333 23.22 31.94 41.29
C GLY A 333 23.06 30.54 40.68
N LEU A 334 23.17 29.48 41.49
CA LEU A 334 22.99 28.10 41.00
C LEU A 334 21.56 27.84 40.50
N ILE A 335 20.55 28.40 41.17
CA ILE A 335 19.16 28.30 40.73
C ILE A 335 18.96 29.00 39.38
N ILE A 336 19.49 30.22 39.24
CA ILE A 336 19.45 30.97 37.98
C ILE A 336 20.11 30.18 36.84
N ASP A 337 21.25 29.54 37.11
CA ASP A 337 21.93 28.75 36.09
C ASP A 337 21.15 27.48 35.72
N ARG A 338 20.47 26.82 36.68
CA ARG A 338 19.54 25.71 36.39
C ARG A 338 18.39 26.14 35.47
N PHE A 339 17.79 27.31 35.71
CA PHE A 339 16.75 27.85 34.82
C PHE A 339 17.27 28.12 33.41
N LYS A 340 18.47 28.71 33.27
CA LYS A 340 19.09 28.93 31.94
C LYS A 340 19.35 27.61 31.23
N THR A 341 19.93 26.63 31.92
CA THR A 341 20.20 25.29 31.35
C THR A 341 18.91 24.60 30.94
N PHE A 342 17.86 24.68 31.75
CA PHE A 342 16.54 24.17 31.41
C PHE A 342 16.01 24.82 30.12
N ASN A 343 16.03 26.15 30.03
CA ASN A 343 15.52 26.88 28.85
C ASN A 343 16.26 26.46 27.57
N ILE A 344 17.59 26.41 27.60
CA ILE A 344 18.40 26.00 26.45
C ILE A 344 18.10 24.54 26.06
N GLN A 345 18.09 23.62 27.03
CA GLN A 345 17.84 22.21 26.72
C GLN A 345 16.42 21.96 26.20
N PHE A 346 15.42 22.65 26.74
CA PHE A 346 14.04 22.54 26.28
C PHE A 346 13.86 23.12 24.88
N GLU A 347 14.42 24.30 24.60
CA GLU A 347 14.39 24.93 23.26
C GLU A 347 15.04 24.02 22.21
N GLU A 348 16.23 23.48 22.50
CA GLU A 348 16.89 22.54 21.59
C GLU A 348 16.08 21.26 21.37
N LEU A 349 15.43 20.74 22.42
CA LEU A 349 14.63 19.53 22.33
C LEU A 349 13.36 19.77 21.52
N HIS A 350 12.63 20.85 21.80
CA HIS A 350 11.43 21.26 21.06
C HIS A 350 11.75 21.47 19.58
N GLN A 351 12.83 22.19 19.25
CA GLN A 351 13.23 22.41 17.87
C GLN A 351 13.57 21.11 17.11
N LYS A 352 14.16 20.13 17.80
CA LYS A 352 14.47 18.83 17.20
C LYS A 352 13.21 17.98 17.03
N GLN A 353 12.40 17.85 18.06
CA GLN A 353 11.28 16.90 18.11
C GLN A 353 10.01 17.38 17.41
N SER A 354 9.84 18.69 17.22
CA SER A 354 8.83 19.25 16.31
C SER A 354 9.03 18.82 14.86
N GLN A 355 10.28 18.54 14.45
CA GLN A 355 10.60 18.05 13.11
C GLN A 355 10.46 16.53 12.96
N TRP A 356 10.30 15.79 14.06
CA TRP A 356 10.06 14.35 14.03
C TRP A 356 8.60 14.07 13.71
N THR A 357 8.29 12.85 13.28
CA THR A 357 6.94 12.49 12.86
C THR A 357 6.47 11.22 13.56
N VAL A 358 5.30 11.27 14.19
CA VAL A 358 4.56 10.08 14.67
C VAL A 358 3.25 9.99 13.89
N PRO A 359 3.13 9.11 12.88
CA PRO A 359 1.99 9.13 11.96
C PRO A 359 0.64 8.75 12.58
N ASP A 360 0.64 7.96 13.64
CA ASP A 360 -0.57 7.50 14.31
C ASP A 360 -0.98 8.49 15.40
N SER A 361 -2.14 9.12 15.25
CA SER A 361 -2.60 10.19 16.15
C SER A 361 -2.79 9.72 17.59
N GLU A 362 -3.33 8.51 17.79
CA GLU A 362 -3.51 7.92 19.13
C GLU A 362 -2.16 7.72 19.83
N LEU A 363 -1.16 7.18 19.12
CA LEU A 363 0.20 7.02 19.65
C LEU A 363 0.88 8.37 19.90
N GLN A 364 0.69 9.33 19.00
CA GLN A 364 1.25 10.68 19.09
C GLN A 364 0.74 11.40 20.34
N GLU A 365 -0.58 11.44 20.52
CA GLU A 365 -1.22 12.06 21.69
C GLU A 365 -0.83 11.34 22.98
N SER A 366 -0.82 10.00 22.99
CA SER A 366 -0.38 9.22 24.15
C SER A 366 1.07 9.56 24.54
N LEU A 367 1.97 9.75 23.58
CA LEU A 367 3.35 10.11 23.85
C LEU A 367 3.48 11.54 24.39
N ARG A 368 2.74 12.50 23.81
CA ARG A 368 2.67 13.90 24.29
C ARG A 368 2.18 13.96 25.74
N LEU A 369 1.09 13.25 26.06
CA LEU A 369 0.56 13.14 27.42
C LEU A 369 1.58 12.52 28.37
N ALA A 370 2.20 11.40 27.99
CA ALA A 370 3.17 10.71 28.83
C ALA A 370 4.43 11.56 29.13
N VAL A 371 4.77 12.51 28.25
CA VAL A 371 5.84 13.50 28.47
C VAL A 371 5.36 14.65 29.36
N ALA A 372 4.15 15.17 29.13
CA ALA A 372 3.56 16.22 29.95
C ALA A 372 3.42 15.78 31.42
N GLU A 373 3.00 14.54 31.66
CA GLU A 373 2.85 13.93 32.99
C GLU A 373 4.15 13.89 33.80
N ILE A 374 5.31 13.83 33.15
CA ILE A 374 6.61 13.83 33.84
C ILE A 374 7.22 15.24 33.93
N LEU A 375 7.02 16.08 32.92
CA LEU A 375 7.63 17.40 32.84
C LEU A 375 6.88 18.44 33.68
N LEU A 376 5.55 18.54 33.51
CA LEU A 376 4.77 19.63 34.10
C LEU A 376 4.75 19.58 35.64
N PRO A 377 4.60 18.42 36.31
CA PRO A 377 4.67 18.38 37.77
C PRO A 377 6.06 18.74 38.30
N ALA A 378 7.12 18.28 37.63
CA ALA A 378 8.50 18.62 38.00
C ALA A 378 8.76 20.12 37.86
N TYR A 379 8.32 20.73 36.74
CA TYR A 379 8.48 22.15 36.49
C TYR A 379 7.69 23.03 37.46
N ARG A 380 6.41 22.71 37.68
CA ARG A 380 5.53 23.41 38.65
C ARG A 380 6.12 23.36 40.06
N SER A 381 6.62 22.20 40.48
CA SER A 381 7.28 22.04 41.78
C SER A 381 8.54 22.90 41.90
N PHE A 382 9.38 22.91 40.86
CA PHE A 382 10.61 23.69 40.81
C PHE A 382 10.35 25.20 40.86
N ILE A 383 9.38 25.68 40.06
CA ILE A 383 8.94 27.09 40.06
C ILE A 383 8.35 27.48 41.41
N LYS A 384 7.45 26.67 41.99
CA LYS A 384 6.84 26.97 43.29
C LYS A 384 7.89 27.12 44.40
N ARG A 385 8.95 26.31 44.35
CA ARG A 385 10.01 26.30 45.37
C ARG A 385 11.04 27.40 45.19
N PHE A 386 11.44 27.69 43.95
CA PHE A 386 12.59 28.58 43.69
C PHE A 386 12.25 29.85 42.89
N GLY A 387 11.05 29.96 42.33
CA GLY A 387 10.53 31.12 41.60
C GLY A 387 10.66 32.43 42.38
N PRO A 388 10.20 32.50 43.64
CA PRO A 388 10.30 33.74 44.44
C PRO A 388 11.74 34.26 44.63
N LEU A 389 12.74 33.36 44.66
CA LEU A 389 14.16 33.74 44.77
C LEU A 389 14.71 34.39 43.49
N VAL A 390 14.12 34.05 42.33
CA VAL A 390 14.52 34.61 41.03
C VAL A 390 13.71 35.87 40.73
N GLU A 391 12.44 35.90 41.10
CA GLU A 391 11.51 37.04 40.94
C GLU A 391 11.93 38.28 41.72
N SER A 392 12.51 38.10 42.91
CA SER A 392 13.08 39.18 43.74
C SER A 392 14.34 39.84 43.13
N GLY A 393 14.62 39.65 41.84
CA GLY A 393 15.87 40.02 41.16
C GLY A 393 15.65 41.00 40.02
N LYS A 394 16.75 41.52 39.44
CA LYS A 394 16.65 42.35 38.24
C LYS A 394 16.35 41.45 37.02
N ASN A 395 15.24 41.74 36.32
CA ASN A 395 14.79 41.07 35.08
C ASN A 395 14.47 39.57 35.22
N PRO A 396 13.47 39.18 36.03
CA PRO A 396 13.12 37.77 36.26
C PRO A 396 12.64 37.03 34.99
N GLN A 397 12.01 37.76 34.07
CA GLN A 397 11.56 37.27 32.75
C GLN A 397 12.73 36.75 31.88
N LYS A 398 13.97 37.15 32.17
CA LYS A 398 15.16 36.63 31.46
C LYS A 398 15.45 35.17 31.82
N TYR A 399 15.05 34.74 33.01
CA TYR A 399 15.40 33.45 33.59
C TYR A 399 14.19 32.50 33.61
N ILE A 400 13.03 32.96 34.07
CA ILE A 400 11.78 32.23 34.00
C ILE A 400 11.08 32.64 32.70
N ARG A 401 11.35 31.89 31.62
CA ARG A 401 10.85 32.21 30.27
C ARG A 401 9.48 31.62 29.94
N TYR A 402 9.08 30.56 30.65
CA TYR A 402 7.94 29.73 30.31
C TYR A 402 7.02 29.58 31.53
N THR A 403 5.71 29.67 31.33
CA THR A 403 4.77 29.14 32.32
C THR A 403 4.55 27.64 32.12
N ALA A 404 3.84 26.98 33.05
CA ALA A 404 3.49 25.57 32.85
C ALA A 404 2.56 25.39 31.64
N GLU A 405 1.68 26.36 31.40
CA GLU A 405 0.75 26.40 30.27
C GLU A 405 1.48 26.63 28.94
N ASP A 406 2.56 27.45 28.94
CA ASP A 406 3.42 27.61 27.76
C ASP A 406 4.12 26.30 27.39
N LEU A 407 4.68 25.59 28.38
CA LEU A 407 5.32 24.30 28.15
C LEU A 407 4.30 23.27 27.64
N GLU A 408 3.10 23.22 28.21
CA GLU A 408 2.02 22.33 27.77
C GLU A 408 1.61 22.59 26.31
N ARG A 409 1.45 23.86 25.93
CA ARG A 409 1.17 24.26 24.54
C ARG A 409 2.30 23.82 23.60
N MET A 410 3.55 24.08 23.97
CA MET A 410 4.73 23.71 23.16
C MET A 410 4.91 22.19 23.02
N LEU A 411 4.58 21.41 24.06
CA LEU A 411 4.54 19.94 23.96
C LEU A 411 3.47 19.46 22.97
N GLY A 412 2.38 20.22 22.83
CA GLY A 412 1.35 19.99 21.82
C GLY A 412 1.84 20.08 20.37
N GLU A 413 2.98 20.70 20.10
CA GLU A 413 3.57 20.86 18.75
C GLU A 413 4.53 19.71 18.39
N PHE A 414 4.82 18.79 19.31
CA PHE A 414 5.79 17.73 19.09
C PHE A 414 5.29 16.71 18.08
N PHE A 415 6.19 16.15 17.26
CA PHE A 415 5.93 15.04 16.34
C PHE A 415 4.99 15.33 15.15
N GLU A 416 4.72 16.60 14.83
CA GLU A 416 3.86 16.98 13.70
C GLU A 416 4.58 16.84 12.35
N GLY A 417 5.92 16.77 12.37
CA GLY A 417 6.76 16.84 11.20
C GLY A 417 6.84 18.27 10.65
N LYS A 418 7.66 18.47 9.61
CA LYS A 418 7.72 19.77 8.93
C LYS A 418 6.39 20.04 8.20
N THR A 419 5.61 21.00 8.68
CA THR A 419 4.59 21.65 7.85
C THR A 419 5.31 22.19 6.62
N SER A 420 4.96 21.72 5.43
CA SER A 420 5.51 22.23 4.17
C SER A 420 4.92 23.60 3.86
N ASN A 421 5.19 24.59 4.71
CA ASN A 421 4.82 25.99 4.55
C ASN A 421 5.93 26.89 5.12
N GLU A 422 7.14 26.77 4.57
CA GLU A 422 8.09 27.88 4.58
C GLU A 422 8.53 28.12 3.12
N PRO A 423 8.25 29.32 2.55
CA PRO A 423 8.80 29.68 1.26
C PRO A 423 10.31 29.81 1.43
N ARG A 424 11.07 29.00 0.68
CA ARG A 424 12.51 29.18 0.53
C ARG A 424 12.76 30.62 0.07
N ARG A 425 13.27 31.47 0.95
CA ARG A 425 13.93 32.71 0.56
C ARG A 425 15.14 32.32 -0.28
N MET A 426 14.99 32.39 -1.60
CA MET A 426 16.15 32.48 -2.48
C MET A 426 16.54 33.95 -2.55
N ASP A 427 17.76 34.21 -2.11
CA ASP A 427 18.44 35.48 -2.26
C ASP A 427 18.43 35.91 -3.72
N GLY A 428 17.98 37.15 -3.94
CA GLY A 428 18.05 37.81 -5.22
C GLY A 428 19.49 38.17 -5.55
N ASN A 429 19.93 37.74 -6.72
CA ASN A 429 20.65 38.55 -7.71
C ASN A 429 21.05 37.64 -8.85
N ILE A 430 20.58 37.96 -10.06
CA ILE A 430 21.35 38.02 -11.31
C ILE A 430 20.35 38.17 -12.47
N LEU A 431 20.43 39.34 -13.10
CA LEU A 431 20.06 39.67 -14.49
C LEU A 431 18.60 39.99 -14.81
N GLN A 432 18.24 41.19 -14.36
CA GLN A 432 17.61 42.24 -15.18
C GLN A 432 18.26 42.37 -16.57
N LYS A 433 17.45 42.22 -17.63
CA LYS A 433 17.60 42.59 -19.07
C LYS A 433 16.68 41.62 -19.84
N ASP A 434 15.64 41.99 -20.57
CA ASP A 434 15.32 43.19 -21.30
C ASP A 434 13.78 43.28 -21.40
N ALA A 435 13.21 44.44 -21.09
CA ALA A 435 11.82 44.78 -21.38
C ALA A 435 11.82 46.17 -22.00
N GLU A 436 12.09 46.26 -23.31
CA GLU A 436 11.88 47.47 -24.11
C GLU A 436 12.09 47.18 -25.61
N ARG A 437 11.00 46.79 -26.28
CA ARG A 437 10.65 46.91 -27.73
C ARG A 437 9.43 46.00 -27.92
N GLU A 438 8.31 46.40 -28.50
CA GLU A 438 8.00 47.48 -29.42
C GLU A 438 6.46 47.59 -29.46
N CYS A 439 5.93 48.80 -29.56
CA CYS A 439 4.52 49.07 -29.82
C CYS A 439 4.36 49.41 -31.31
N CYS A 440 3.48 48.73 -32.04
CA CYS A 440 2.57 49.42 -32.95
C CYS A 440 1.37 48.57 -33.42
N ILE A 441 0.22 49.15 -33.10
CA ILE A 441 -1.19 48.87 -33.37
C ILE A 441 -1.50 48.87 -34.88
N LYS A 442 -2.32 47.92 -35.36
CA LYS A 442 -3.64 48.14 -36.01
C LYS A 442 -4.10 46.94 -36.84
N GLY A 443 -5.22 46.34 -36.43
CA GLY A 443 -6.00 45.37 -37.19
C GLY A 443 -7.10 44.78 -36.31
N ALA A 444 -8.31 45.29 -36.46
CA ALA A 444 -9.47 45.05 -35.61
C ALA A 444 -9.90 43.57 -35.52
N CYS A 445 -10.32 43.14 -34.32
CA CYS A 445 -11.57 42.42 -34.09
C CYS A 445 -11.85 42.42 -32.57
N GLU A 446 -13.07 42.80 -32.19
CA GLU A 446 -13.57 42.81 -30.81
C GLU A 446 -13.27 41.48 -30.10
N TYR A 447 -12.39 41.50 -29.10
CA TYR A 447 -12.27 40.38 -28.16
C TYR A 447 -13.31 40.55 -27.07
N LYS A 448 -14.47 39.91 -27.23
CA LYS A 448 -15.37 39.63 -26.11
C LYS A 448 -14.56 38.88 -25.04
N PRO A 449 -14.65 39.23 -23.75
CA PRO A 449 -14.00 38.45 -22.70
C PRO A 449 -14.61 37.04 -22.74
N ARG A 450 -13.81 36.04 -23.13
CA ARG A 450 -14.21 34.63 -23.05
C ARG A 450 -14.53 34.33 -21.59
N LYS A 451 -15.72 33.80 -21.30
CA LYS A 451 -16.07 33.25 -19.99
C LYS A 451 -14.96 32.30 -19.53
N PRO A 452 -14.57 32.30 -18.25
CA PRO A 452 -13.58 31.35 -17.76
C PRO A 452 -14.12 29.93 -17.96
N VAL A 453 -13.31 29.06 -18.55
CA VAL A 453 -13.66 27.66 -18.90
C VAL A 453 -14.19 26.86 -17.68
N SER A 454 -13.87 27.30 -16.46
CA SER A 454 -14.43 26.76 -15.23
C SER A 454 -15.95 26.90 -15.14
N ASP A 455 -16.55 27.98 -15.66
CA ASP A 455 -17.99 28.23 -15.56
C ASP A 455 -18.80 27.17 -16.31
N ASP A 456 -18.23 26.61 -17.37
CA ASP A 456 -18.85 25.57 -18.19
C ASP A 456 -18.56 24.15 -17.68
N ILE A 457 -17.52 23.94 -16.85
CA ILE A 457 -17.10 22.60 -16.37
C ILE A 457 -17.55 22.32 -14.94
N ILE A 458 -17.46 23.32 -14.04
CA ILE A 458 -17.71 23.13 -12.61
C ILE A 458 -19.12 22.60 -12.31
N PRO A 459 -20.22 23.10 -12.92
CA PRO A 459 -21.56 22.59 -12.63
C PRO A 459 -21.68 21.07 -12.85
N HIS A 460 -21.07 20.56 -13.92
CA HIS A 460 -21.07 19.14 -14.22
C HIS A 460 -20.26 18.33 -13.20
N ILE A 461 -19.09 18.82 -12.78
CA ILE A 461 -18.28 18.17 -11.73
C ILE A 461 -19.03 18.11 -10.40
N LEU A 462 -19.74 19.18 -10.03
CA LEU A 462 -20.57 19.19 -8.82
C LEU A 462 -21.70 18.17 -8.92
N ASN A 463 -22.33 17.99 -10.09
CA ASN A 463 -23.35 16.95 -10.29
C ASN A 463 -22.79 15.53 -10.15
N LEU A 464 -21.59 15.28 -10.71
CA LEU A 464 -20.91 13.99 -10.59
C LEU A 464 -20.68 13.59 -9.13
N TYR A 465 -20.14 14.52 -8.34
CA TYR A 465 -19.84 14.28 -6.93
C TYR A 465 -21.05 14.44 -5.99
N GLY A 466 -22.13 15.05 -6.46
CA GLY A 466 -23.42 15.14 -5.77
C GLY A 466 -24.32 13.91 -5.99
N SER A 467 -23.83 12.88 -6.69
CA SER A 467 -24.61 11.67 -7.03
C SER A 467 -25.89 11.98 -7.84
N CYS A 468 -25.91 13.08 -8.59
CA CYS A 468 -27.02 13.49 -9.46
C CYS A 468 -26.59 13.60 -10.94
N ALA A 469 -25.55 12.85 -11.31
CA ALA A 469 -24.99 12.80 -12.65
C ALA A 469 -26.02 12.38 -13.71
N THR A 470 -26.07 13.11 -14.81
CA THR A 470 -26.81 12.79 -16.03
C THR A 470 -25.85 12.47 -17.17
N PRO A 471 -26.31 11.86 -18.28
CA PRO A 471 -25.45 11.59 -19.43
C PRO A 471 -24.75 12.84 -19.99
N ARG A 472 -25.37 14.02 -19.86
CA ARG A 472 -24.82 15.32 -20.30
C ARG A 472 -23.63 15.76 -19.48
N ASP A 473 -23.57 15.41 -18.20
CA ASP A 473 -22.46 15.79 -17.31
C ASP A 473 -21.14 15.13 -17.70
N PHE A 474 -21.18 14.07 -18.51
CA PHE A 474 -19.99 13.41 -19.04
C PHE A 474 -19.51 13.99 -20.37
N GLU A 475 -20.25 14.91 -20.99
CA GLU A 475 -19.84 15.54 -22.24
C GLU A 475 -18.64 16.48 -22.05
N ILE A 476 -18.34 16.90 -20.82
CA ILE A 476 -17.16 17.71 -20.50
C ILE A 476 -15.83 16.96 -20.72
N TYR A 477 -15.84 15.64 -20.78
CA TYR A 477 -14.63 14.83 -20.93
C TYR A 477 -14.24 14.63 -22.39
N ALA A 478 -12.93 14.59 -22.65
CA ALA A 478 -12.41 14.10 -23.91
C ALA A 478 -12.65 12.58 -24.05
N PRO A 479 -12.77 12.02 -25.28
CA PRO A 479 -13.07 10.60 -25.49
C PRO A 479 -12.09 9.64 -24.79
N ASN A 480 -10.82 10.01 -24.71
CA ASN A 480 -9.72 9.27 -24.10
C ASN A 480 -9.32 9.81 -22.71
N ALA A 481 -10.19 10.61 -22.06
CA ALA A 481 -9.89 11.16 -20.75
C ALA A 481 -9.66 10.07 -19.70
N SER A 482 -8.85 10.37 -18.69
CA SER A 482 -8.66 9.52 -17.52
C SER A 482 -9.27 10.11 -16.26
N PHE A 483 -9.75 9.24 -15.38
CA PHE A 483 -10.16 9.58 -14.03
C PHE A 483 -9.42 8.69 -13.03
N GLU A 484 -8.85 9.30 -11.99
CA GLU A 484 -8.12 8.58 -10.95
C GLU A 484 -8.52 9.08 -9.55
N ASP A 485 -8.73 8.13 -8.64
CA ASP A 485 -8.83 8.38 -7.21
C ASP A 485 -8.01 7.28 -6.47
N PRO A 486 -8.02 7.22 -5.13
CA PRO A 486 -7.30 6.16 -4.39
C PRO A 486 -7.84 4.74 -4.58
N LEU A 487 -9.04 4.55 -5.11
CA LEU A 487 -9.72 3.26 -5.29
C LEU A 487 -9.81 2.81 -6.75
N MET A 488 -9.78 3.74 -7.71
CA MET A 488 -10.10 3.50 -9.10
C MET A 488 -9.18 4.26 -10.06
N CYS A 489 -8.98 3.65 -11.23
CA CYS A 489 -8.26 4.23 -12.36
C CYS A 489 -9.03 3.90 -13.64
N ALA A 490 -9.79 4.89 -14.13
CA ALA A 490 -10.67 4.79 -15.27
C ALA A 490 -10.05 5.44 -16.51
N HIS A 491 -10.19 4.76 -17.65
CA HIS A 491 -9.74 5.21 -18.95
C HIS A 491 -10.91 5.25 -19.94
N GLY A 492 -11.12 6.43 -20.51
CA GLY A 492 -12.21 6.71 -21.43
C GLY A 492 -13.55 6.94 -20.72
N VAL A 493 -14.42 7.70 -21.39
CA VAL A 493 -15.69 8.20 -20.82
C VAL A 493 -16.59 7.08 -20.27
N LYS A 494 -16.59 5.89 -20.89
CA LYS A 494 -17.40 4.75 -20.42
C LYS A 494 -17.01 4.26 -19.02
N GLN A 495 -15.71 4.20 -18.72
CA GLN A 495 -15.23 3.82 -17.40
C GLN A 495 -15.48 4.95 -16.39
N ILE A 496 -15.27 6.20 -16.80
CA ILE A 496 -15.58 7.37 -15.97
C ILE A 496 -17.06 7.38 -15.57
N LYS A 497 -17.97 7.14 -16.53
CA LYS A 497 -19.41 6.95 -16.25
C LYS A 497 -19.67 5.90 -15.18
N SER A 498 -19.04 4.74 -15.31
CA SER A 498 -19.20 3.65 -14.35
C SER A 498 -18.68 3.99 -12.97
N ALA A 499 -17.57 4.73 -12.86
CA ALA A 499 -17.02 5.18 -11.59
C ALA A 499 -18.03 6.09 -10.86
N PHE A 500 -18.52 7.14 -11.53
CA PHE A 500 -19.43 8.10 -10.91
C PHE A 500 -20.84 7.55 -10.67
N TYR A 501 -21.40 6.75 -11.58
CA TYR A 501 -22.69 6.11 -11.35
C TYR A 501 -22.65 5.06 -10.22
N SER A 502 -21.48 4.55 -9.84
CA SER A 502 -21.38 3.61 -8.72
C SER A 502 -21.56 4.29 -7.36
N ILE A 503 -21.25 5.59 -7.26
CA ILE A 503 -21.33 6.36 -6.01
C ILE A 503 -22.75 6.34 -5.45
N SER A 504 -23.76 6.59 -6.30
CA SER A 504 -25.17 6.59 -5.90
C SER A 504 -25.71 5.20 -5.52
N LYS A 505 -25.00 4.11 -5.87
CA LYS A 505 -25.35 2.75 -5.46
C LYS A 505 -24.70 2.34 -4.14
N VAL A 506 -23.54 2.92 -3.84
CA VAL A 506 -22.77 2.61 -2.62
C VAL A 506 -23.22 3.47 -1.45
N PHE A 507 -23.48 4.75 -1.69
CA PHE A 507 -23.83 5.71 -0.65
C PHE A 507 -25.32 6.07 -0.72
N SER A 508 -26.01 6.00 0.42
CA SER A 508 -27.43 6.36 0.51
C SER A 508 -27.67 7.86 0.54
N GLU A 509 -26.63 8.65 0.81
CA GLU A 509 -26.62 10.11 0.72
C GLU A 509 -25.21 10.55 0.30
N SER A 510 -25.14 11.52 -0.60
CA SER A 510 -23.89 12.13 -1.08
C SER A 510 -24.16 13.59 -1.36
N ARG A 511 -23.43 14.50 -0.69
CA ARG A 511 -23.54 15.94 -0.94
C ARG A 511 -22.20 16.64 -0.75
N ILE A 512 -21.98 17.67 -1.54
CA ILE A 512 -20.85 18.58 -1.35
C ILE A 512 -21.25 19.60 -0.28
N VAL A 513 -20.45 19.69 0.79
CA VAL A 513 -20.70 20.57 1.94
C VAL A 513 -20.13 21.96 1.69
N GLU A 514 -18.90 22.01 1.21
CA GLU A 514 -18.18 23.23 0.87
C GLU A 514 -17.20 22.94 -0.26
N TYR A 515 -16.99 23.92 -1.14
CA TYR A 515 -15.93 23.85 -2.14
C TYR A 515 -15.37 25.24 -2.46
N SER A 516 -14.12 25.27 -2.92
CA SER A 516 -13.48 26.46 -3.48
C SER A 516 -12.70 26.08 -4.74
N VAL A 517 -12.64 27.00 -5.71
CA VAL A 517 -12.03 26.78 -7.03
C VAL A 517 -10.85 27.72 -7.23
N GLU A 518 -9.73 27.20 -7.69
CA GLU A 518 -8.54 27.96 -8.10
C GLU A 518 -8.16 27.54 -9.53
N GLN A 519 -8.00 28.50 -10.44
CA GLN A 519 -7.66 28.23 -11.85
C GLN A 519 -6.25 28.70 -12.16
N LYS A 520 -5.45 27.83 -12.79
CA LYS A 520 -4.07 28.10 -13.20
C LYS A 520 -3.90 27.91 -14.70
N ALA A 521 -3.50 28.96 -15.41
CA ALA A 521 -3.13 28.87 -16.82
C ALA A 521 -1.72 28.27 -16.95
N LYS A 522 -1.55 27.22 -17.77
CA LYS A 522 -0.24 26.58 -18.00
C LYS A 522 0.40 26.98 -19.34
N SER A 523 -0.37 27.02 -20.42
CA SER A 523 0.07 27.44 -21.77
C SER A 523 -1.15 27.66 -22.69
N ALA A 524 -0.96 28.11 -23.93
CA ALA A 524 -2.06 28.33 -24.88
C ALA A 524 -2.91 27.06 -25.04
N GLY A 525 -4.20 27.13 -24.66
CA GLY A 525 -5.15 26.02 -24.73
C GLY A 525 -5.15 25.04 -23.55
N LYS A 526 -4.19 25.11 -22.62
CA LYS A 526 -4.07 24.19 -21.46
C LYS A 526 -4.29 24.90 -20.13
N GLN A 527 -5.23 24.38 -19.34
CA GLN A 527 -5.60 24.92 -18.04
C GLN A 527 -5.62 23.83 -16.96
N GLU A 528 -5.28 24.20 -15.73
CA GLU A 528 -5.46 23.37 -14.55
C GLU A 528 -6.49 24.03 -13.63
N ILE A 529 -7.54 23.30 -13.27
CA ILE A 529 -8.56 23.72 -12.31
C ILE A 529 -8.37 22.88 -11.06
N LEU A 530 -8.24 23.54 -9.91
CA LEU A 530 -8.09 22.93 -8.60
C LEU A 530 -9.36 23.21 -7.80
N ILE A 531 -10.01 22.17 -7.28
CA ILE A 531 -11.23 22.28 -6.49
C ILE A 531 -10.95 21.67 -5.12
N ASN A 532 -10.84 22.50 -4.08
CA ASN A 532 -10.84 21.99 -2.71
C ASN A 532 -12.29 21.74 -2.32
N SER A 533 -12.65 20.49 -2.02
CA SER A 533 -14.02 20.08 -1.74
C SER A 533 -14.08 19.32 -0.41
N LYS A 534 -15.12 19.56 0.38
CA LYS A 534 -15.51 18.68 1.50
C LYS A 534 -16.81 17.98 1.13
N GLN A 535 -16.76 16.67 1.05
CA GLN A 535 -17.89 15.82 0.67
C GLN A 535 -18.41 15.09 1.88
N HIS A 536 -19.73 14.97 1.96
CA HIS A 536 -20.41 14.21 2.98
C HIS A 536 -21.07 12.99 2.32
N TYR A 537 -20.75 11.82 2.85
CA TYR A 537 -21.31 10.54 2.44
C TYR A 537 -22.02 9.87 3.61
N LYS A 538 -23.11 9.16 3.31
CA LYS A 538 -23.76 8.26 4.25
C LYS A 538 -23.65 6.84 3.76
N PHE A 539 -22.95 6.02 4.52
CA PHE A 539 -22.72 4.60 4.22
C PHE A 539 -23.19 3.75 5.38
N LEU A 540 -24.16 2.86 5.15
CA LEU A 540 -24.73 1.96 6.16
C LEU A 540 -25.13 2.68 7.47
N GLY A 541 -25.73 3.88 7.35
CA GLY A 541 -26.16 4.68 8.50
C GLY A 541 -25.07 5.48 9.21
N ARG A 542 -23.81 5.40 8.76
CA ARG A 542 -22.69 6.20 9.28
C ARG A 542 -22.40 7.39 8.36
N ASN A 543 -22.13 8.54 8.98
CA ASN A 543 -21.72 9.76 8.29
C ASN A 543 -20.20 9.76 8.10
N ILE A 544 -19.75 10.07 6.88
CA ILE A 544 -18.35 10.13 6.49
C ILE A 544 -18.11 11.47 5.81
N ASP A 545 -17.24 12.30 6.39
CA ASP A 545 -16.77 13.53 5.77
C ASP A 545 -15.41 13.29 5.12
N LEU A 546 -15.32 13.54 3.81
CA LEU A 546 -14.11 13.39 3.00
C LEU A 546 -13.65 14.75 2.51
N ILE A 547 -12.42 15.13 2.84
CA ILE A 547 -11.77 16.33 2.30
C ILE A 547 -10.99 15.90 1.06
N SER A 548 -11.29 16.48 -0.09
CA SER A 548 -10.66 16.17 -1.37
C SER A 548 -10.03 17.41 -2.00
N LEU A 549 -8.93 17.20 -2.72
CA LEU A 549 -8.42 18.15 -3.71
C LEU A 549 -8.63 17.53 -5.09
N ILE A 550 -9.63 18.02 -5.82
CA ILE A 550 -9.92 17.57 -7.18
C ILE A 550 -9.08 18.42 -8.14
N LYS A 551 -8.39 17.77 -9.07
CA LYS A 551 -7.54 18.40 -10.07
C LYS A 551 -8.05 18.04 -11.47
N LEU A 552 -8.37 19.04 -12.26
CA LEU A 552 -8.80 18.87 -13.65
C LEU A 552 -7.77 19.50 -14.58
N TYR A 553 -7.29 18.70 -15.51
CA TYR A 553 -6.47 19.16 -16.62
C TYR A 553 -7.37 19.30 -17.84
N VAL A 554 -7.46 20.51 -18.36
CA VAL A 554 -8.37 20.89 -19.44
C VAL A 554 -7.54 21.29 -20.65
N GLU A 555 -7.84 20.65 -21.79
CA GLU A 555 -7.26 20.97 -23.09
C GLU A 555 -8.41 21.26 -24.06
N ASP A 556 -8.36 22.40 -24.74
CA ASP A 556 -9.38 22.83 -25.72
C ASP A 556 -10.83 22.79 -25.19
N GLY A 557 -10.99 23.11 -23.91
CA GLY A 557 -12.30 23.16 -23.23
C GLY A 557 -12.86 21.79 -22.82
N LYS A 558 -12.10 20.70 -22.97
CA LYS A 558 -12.47 19.36 -22.49
C LYS A 558 -11.52 18.88 -21.40
N VAL A 559 -12.06 18.15 -20.42
CA VAL A 559 -11.28 17.50 -19.36
C VAL A 559 -10.56 16.29 -19.96
N VAL A 560 -9.23 16.31 -19.95
CA VAL A 560 -8.38 15.19 -20.43
C VAL A 560 -7.86 14.32 -19.29
N ARG A 561 -7.73 14.87 -18.08
CA ARG A 561 -7.31 14.14 -16.88
C ARG A 561 -8.01 14.72 -15.66
N HIS A 562 -8.60 13.85 -14.86
CA HIS A 562 -9.33 14.18 -13.63
C HIS A 562 -8.75 13.35 -12.50
N GLU A 563 -8.23 14.01 -11.47
CA GLU A 563 -7.69 13.36 -10.28
C GLU A 563 -8.43 13.81 -9.03
N ASP A 564 -8.75 12.87 -8.14
CA ASP A 564 -9.33 13.14 -6.82
C ASP A 564 -8.36 12.74 -5.72
N TRP A 565 -7.76 13.75 -5.08
CA TRP A 565 -6.77 13.54 -4.02
C TRP A 565 -7.45 13.58 -2.67
N TRP A 566 -7.76 12.40 -2.13
CA TRP A 566 -8.36 12.28 -0.80
C TRP A 566 -7.38 12.74 0.28
N TYR A 567 -7.89 13.52 1.23
CA TYR A 567 -7.12 14.23 2.25
C TYR A 567 -5.99 15.08 1.68
N LYS A 568 -6.15 15.58 0.45
CA LYS A 568 -5.16 16.34 -0.32
C LYS A 568 -3.83 15.60 -0.52
N LYS A 569 -3.85 14.26 -0.43
CA LYS A 569 -2.65 13.42 -0.65
C LYS A 569 -2.55 13.01 -2.12
N PRO A 570 -1.36 13.10 -2.74
CA PRO A 570 -1.16 12.69 -4.11
C PRO A 570 -1.52 11.21 -4.32
N ILE A 571 -2.17 10.93 -5.43
CA ILE A 571 -2.51 9.57 -5.86
C ILE A 571 -1.22 8.79 -6.10
N GLY A 572 -1.13 7.58 -5.56
CA GLY A 572 0.03 6.70 -5.73
C GLY A 572 0.16 6.16 -7.16
N ASN A 573 1.08 6.73 -7.94
CA ASN A 573 1.43 6.28 -9.29
C ASN A 573 2.96 6.34 -9.49
N ARG A 574 3.43 5.97 -10.69
CA ARG A 574 4.87 5.95 -11.06
C ARG A 574 5.58 7.30 -10.83
N GLU A 575 4.86 8.41 -10.94
CA GLU A 575 5.41 9.78 -10.87
C GLU A 575 5.42 10.34 -9.44
N THR A 576 4.54 9.85 -8.55
CA THR A 576 4.37 10.36 -7.19
C THR A 576 5.01 9.47 -6.11
N ILE A 577 5.24 8.18 -6.40
CA ILE A 577 5.86 7.25 -5.44
C ILE A 577 7.34 7.03 -5.80
N LYS A 578 8.24 7.26 -4.83
CA LYS A 578 9.71 7.11 -4.96
C LYS A 578 10.18 5.71 -5.42
N PHE A 579 9.30 4.71 -5.38
CA PHE A 579 9.53 3.34 -5.83
C PHE A 579 8.56 3.00 -6.98
N PRO A 580 9.03 2.97 -8.25
CA PRO A 580 8.19 2.78 -9.43
C PRO A 580 7.27 1.56 -9.40
N LEU A 581 7.71 0.46 -8.77
CA LEU A 581 6.96 -0.80 -8.63
C LEU A 581 5.72 -0.70 -7.73
N VAL A 582 5.79 0.13 -6.67
CA VAL A 582 4.64 0.36 -5.77
C VAL A 582 3.58 1.23 -6.45
N GLY A 583 4.03 2.19 -7.28
CA GLY A 583 3.16 2.93 -8.19
C GLY A 583 2.42 2.01 -9.15
N HIS A 584 3.12 1.02 -9.72
CA HIS A 584 2.52 0.05 -10.65
C HIS A 584 1.51 -0.90 -10.00
N LEU A 585 1.79 -1.43 -8.80
CA LEU A 585 0.85 -2.30 -8.09
C LEU A 585 -0.42 -1.55 -7.67
N MET A 586 -0.26 -0.34 -7.11
CA MET A 586 -1.39 0.51 -6.73
C MET A 586 -2.24 0.91 -7.95
N GLU A 587 -1.60 1.24 -9.07
CA GLU A 587 -2.31 1.54 -10.31
C GLU A 587 -3.08 0.31 -10.83
N ARG A 588 -2.51 -0.91 -10.73
CA ARG A 588 -3.18 -2.15 -11.16
C ARG A 588 -4.36 -2.54 -10.29
N LEU A 589 -4.27 -2.38 -8.98
CA LEU A 589 -5.40 -2.61 -8.07
C LEU A 589 -6.55 -1.64 -8.37
N ARG A 590 -6.22 -0.37 -8.62
CA ARG A 590 -7.19 0.64 -9.02
C ARG A 590 -7.81 0.34 -10.39
N ARG A 591 -7.03 -0.18 -11.34
CA ARG A 591 -7.55 -0.66 -12.64
C ARG A 591 -8.42 -1.91 -12.51
N GLY A 592 -8.05 -2.85 -11.63
CA GLY A 592 -8.83 -4.07 -11.35
C GLY A 592 -10.17 -3.76 -10.66
N SER A 593 -10.13 -2.90 -9.64
CA SER A 593 -11.31 -2.33 -8.97
C SER A 593 -12.22 -1.60 -9.97
N MET A 594 -11.63 -0.81 -10.87
CA MET A 594 -12.37 -0.16 -11.93
C MET A 594 -12.97 -1.16 -12.93
N LEU A 595 -12.27 -2.23 -13.31
CA LEU A 595 -12.80 -3.27 -14.21
C LEU A 595 -14.03 -3.97 -13.60
N ALA A 596 -13.96 -4.31 -12.31
CA ALA A 596 -15.06 -4.91 -11.57
C ALA A 596 -16.27 -3.95 -11.51
N THR A 597 -16.02 -2.69 -11.15
CA THR A 597 -17.05 -1.64 -11.12
C THR A 597 -17.66 -1.39 -12.49
N HIS A 598 -16.85 -1.36 -13.55
CA HIS A 598 -17.31 -1.17 -14.92
C HIS A 598 -18.27 -2.28 -15.35
N SER A 599 -17.97 -3.53 -14.97
CA SER A 599 -18.81 -4.69 -15.24
C SER A 599 -20.13 -4.62 -14.46
N LEU A 600 -20.08 -4.32 -13.15
CA LEU A 600 -21.27 -4.16 -12.29
C LEU A 600 -22.18 -3.01 -12.72
N MET A 601 -21.61 -1.99 -13.36
CA MET A 601 -22.33 -0.81 -13.87
C MET A 601 -22.74 -0.95 -15.33
N GLY A 602 -22.70 -2.16 -15.90
CA GLY A 602 -23.20 -2.42 -17.26
C GLY A 602 -22.36 -1.77 -18.36
N PHE A 603 -21.03 -1.69 -18.15
CA PHE A 603 -20.05 -1.17 -19.09
C PHE A 603 -20.28 0.30 -19.50
N GLY A 604 -20.70 1.12 -18.55
CA GLY A 604 -20.89 2.56 -18.75
C GLY A 604 -22.15 2.93 -19.53
N LYS A 605 -23.13 2.01 -19.59
CA LYS A 605 -24.49 2.33 -20.03
C LYS A 605 -25.12 3.31 -19.03
N ASP A 606 -25.85 4.28 -19.56
CA ASP A 606 -26.59 5.20 -18.73
C ASP A 606 -27.72 4.45 -18.00
N PRO A 607 -27.99 4.76 -16.71
CA PRO A 607 -29.09 4.16 -15.97
C PRO A 607 -30.41 4.33 -16.73
N SER A 608 -31.25 3.30 -16.76
CA SER A 608 -32.65 3.48 -17.15
C SER A 608 -33.28 4.42 -16.12
N THR A 609 -33.91 5.47 -16.62
CA THR A 609 -34.59 6.48 -15.80
C THR A 609 -35.79 5.89 -15.07
#